data_AF-A0A925ZPE8-F1
#
_entry.id   AF-A0A925ZPE8-F1
#
_cell.length_a   1.000
_cell.length_b   1.000
_cell.length_c   1.000
_cell.angle_alpha   90.00
_cell.angle_beta   90.00
_cell.angle_gamma   90.00
#
_symmetry.space_group_name_H-M   'P 1'
#
loop_
_entity.id
_entity.type
_entity.pdbx_description
1 polymer ?
#
loop_
_entity_poly.entity_id
_entity_poly.type
_entity_poly.pdbx_seq_one_letter_code
_entity_poly.pdbx_strand_id
1 'polypeptide(L)'
;MLGSHTSTAADACSLPARWSTLPGPHHVKIAGLLEHAHAGSVPTPLLDRARATLRHWRTAAEAGALTGELHPLLYFLEGLVIDAVARETVPPWALIRGVLGQVMSASTPQGDLPEQLSHAGGTRRSDIAAQALRLCVLASTGSAAQDGGGSGTALRERAARLCGALTSRYIGPGGAVHSFPLHGPGAPNGPNPPNVWAAIFTYQALRYHAYLLGGERVPMSMVSTLA
;
A
#
# COMPACT_ATOMS: atom_id res chain seq x y z
N MET A 1 -30.62 0.96 14.91
CA MET A 1 -29.94 -0.11 14.14
C MET A 1 -30.84 -0.49 12.98
N LEU A 2 -30.49 -0.11 11.75
CA LEU A 2 -31.23 -0.47 10.54
C LEU A 2 -30.21 -0.98 9.52
N GLY A 3 -30.35 -2.25 9.16
CA GLY A 3 -29.54 -2.92 8.16
C GLY A 3 -29.90 -2.45 6.75
N SER A 4 -28.90 -2.21 5.93
CA SER A 4 -29.06 -2.14 4.47
C SER A 4 -28.77 -3.51 3.88
N HIS A 5 -29.55 -3.89 2.87
CA HIS A 5 -29.48 -5.12 2.04
C HIS A 5 -30.39 -6.26 2.50
N THR A 6 -31.70 -6.10 2.31
CA THR A 6 -32.55 -7.22 1.92
C THR A 6 -32.47 -7.40 0.41
N SER A 7 -31.58 -8.28 -0.04
CA SER A 7 -31.68 -8.94 -1.34
C SER A 7 -31.93 -10.41 -1.08
N THR A 8 -33.17 -10.82 -1.18
CA THR A 8 -33.59 -12.22 -1.19
C THR A 8 -33.21 -12.85 -2.53
N ALA A 9 -32.67 -14.08 -2.47
CA ALA A 9 -32.28 -14.97 -3.57
C ALA A 9 -30.85 -14.79 -4.14
N ALA A 10 -29.84 -15.15 -3.35
CA ALA A 10 -28.68 -15.89 -3.83
C ALA A 10 -28.31 -16.90 -2.74
N ASP A 11 -28.57 -18.19 -2.98
CA ASP A 11 -28.06 -19.25 -2.11
C ASP A 11 -26.52 -19.21 -2.11
N ALA A 12 -26.01 -18.55 -1.07
CA ALA A 12 -24.86 -18.89 -0.25
C ALA A 12 -23.65 -19.58 -0.91
N CYS A 13 -23.10 -19.03 -1.99
CA CYS A 13 -21.65 -19.05 -2.13
C CYS A 13 -21.11 -17.89 -1.29
N SER A 14 -20.98 -18.10 0.03
CA SER A 14 -20.37 -17.09 0.90
C SER A 14 -18.95 -16.88 0.40
N LEU A 15 -18.67 -15.69 -0.13
CA LEU A 15 -17.32 -15.31 -0.48
C LEU A 15 -16.44 -15.51 0.76
N PRO A 16 -15.22 -16.07 0.61
CA PRO A 16 -14.34 -16.24 1.75
C PRO A 16 -14.12 -14.88 2.40
N ALA A 17 -14.29 -14.81 3.72
CA ALA A 17 -14.04 -13.59 4.50
C ALA A 17 -12.54 -13.27 4.43
N ARG A 18 -12.19 -12.32 3.55
CA ARG A 18 -10.83 -11.82 3.34
C ARG A 18 -10.88 -10.31 3.30
N TRP A 19 -9.77 -9.65 3.60
CA TRP A 19 -9.72 -8.19 3.54
C TRP A 19 -10.20 -7.66 2.18
N SER A 20 -9.94 -8.37 1.07
CA SER A 20 -10.31 -7.95 -0.28
C SER A 20 -11.79 -8.19 -0.65
N THR A 21 -12.54 -8.91 0.17
CA THR A 21 -13.97 -9.20 -0.04
C THR A 21 -14.87 -8.55 1.00
N LEU A 22 -14.28 -7.96 2.05
CA LEU A 22 -14.98 -7.25 3.11
C LEU A 22 -14.77 -5.74 2.97
N PRO A 23 -15.73 -4.90 3.39
CA PRO A 23 -15.52 -3.46 3.49
C PRO A 23 -14.31 -3.13 4.38
N GLY A 24 -13.39 -2.29 3.89
CA GLY A 24 -12.19 -1.95 4.63
C GLY A 24 -11.49 -0.68 4.17
N PRO A 25 -10.43 -0.25 4.88
CA PRO A 25 -9.70 0.99 4.60
C PRO A 25 -8.99 0.97 3.24
N HIS A 26 -8.70 -0.22 2.71
CA HIS A 26 -8.12 -0.40 1.38
C HIS A 26 -9.01 0.17 0.25
N HIS A 27 -10.31 0.31 0.46
CA HIS A 27 -11.21 0.96 -0.50
C HIS A 27 -10.90 2.44 -0.73
N VAL A 28 -10.16 3.10 0.18
CA VAL A 28 -9.74 4.51 0.02
C VAL A 28 -8.96 4.73 -1.26
N LYS A 29 -8.16 3.77 -1.72
CA LYS A 29 -7.41 3.89 -2.97
C LYS A 29 -8.33 4.06 -4.18
N ILE A 30 -9.30 3.15 -4.33
CA ILE A 30 -10.27 3.21 -5.43
C ILE A 30 -11.22 4.40 -5.25
N ALA A 31 -11.65 4.69 -4.04
CA ALA A 31 -12.51 5.84 -3.77
C ALA A 31 -11.85 7.17 -4.15
N GLY A 32 -10.54 7.33 -3.87
CA GLY A 32 -9.77 8.49 -4.32
C GLY A 32 -9.75 8.61 -5.83
N LEU A 33 -9.48 7.53 -6.57
CA LEU A 33 -9.53 7.56 -8.03
C LEU A 33 -10.91 7.93 -8.58
N LEU A 34 -11.97 7.33 -8.03
CA LEU A 34 -13.34 7.56 -8.50
C LEU A 34 -13.76 9.01 -8.28
N GLU A 35 -13.40 9.61 -7.14
CA GLU A 35 -13.75 11.00 -6.86
C GLU A 35 -13.10 11.99 -7.85
N HIS A 36 -11.92 11.66 -8.36
CA HIS A 36 -11.14 12.52 -9.25
C HIS A 36 -11.11 12.04 -10.70
N ALA A 37 -11.98 11.11 -11.05
CA ALA A 37 -12.18 10.71 -12.43
C ALA A 37 -12.74 11.88 -13.26
N HIS A 38 -12.54 11.83 -14.58
CA HIS A 38 -13.00 12.89 -15.48
C HIS A 38 -14.50 13.18 -15.30
N ALA A 39 -14.89 14.46 -15.36
CA ALA A 39 -16.28 14.87 -15.18
C ALA A 39 -17.21 14.08 -16.11
N GLY A 40 -18.28 13.51 -15.55
CA GLY A 40 -19.25 12.70 -16.30
C GLY A 40 -18.83 11.24 -16.56
N SER A 41 -17.62 10.81 -16.18
CA SER A 41 -17.17 9.41 -16.36
C SER A 41 -17.66 8.43 -15.27
N VAL A 42 -18.05 8.95 -14.10
CA VAL A 42 -18.51 8.15 -12.96
C VAL A 42 -19.94 8.56 -12.58
N PRO A 43 -20.89 7.62 -12.47
CA PRO A 43 -22.26 7.92 -12.02
C PRO A 43 -22.28 8.58 -10.62
N THR A 44 -23.15 9.57 -10.42
CA THR A 44 -23.31 10.29 -9.15
C THR A 44 -23.45 9.37 -7.93
N PRO A 45 -24.26 8.28 -7.96
CA PRO A 45 -24.36 7.38 -6.80
C PRO A 45 -23.02 6.74 -6.41
N LEU A 46 -22.16 6.44 -7.38
CA LEU A 46 -20.84 5.86 -7.12
C LEU A 46 -19.86 6.91 -6.58
N LEU A 47 -19.93 8.15 -7.07
CA LEU A 47 -19.18 9.29 -6.52
C LEU A 47 -19.56 9.56 -5.05
N ASP A 48 -20.84 9.53 -4.73
CA ASP A 48 -21.31 9.76 -3.35
C ASP A 48 -20.82 8.67 -2.40
N ARG A 49 -20.78 7.41 -2.87
CA ARG A 49 -20.20 6.29 -2.12
C ARG A 49 -18.69 6.45 -1.95
N ALA A 50 -17.96 6.82 -3.00
CA ALA A 50 -16.53 7.08 -2.92
C ALA A 50 -16.21 8.18 -1.88
N ARG A 51 -16.92 9.31 -1.93
CA ARG A 51 -16.80 10.40 -0.96
C ARG A 51 -17.12 9.95 0.47
N ALA A 52 -18.17 9.16 0.66
CA ALA A 52 -18.51 8.62 1.97
C ALA A 52 -17.44 7.67 2.50
N THR A 53 -16.88 6.79 1.66
CA THR A 53 -15.78 5.90 1.99
C THR A 53 -14.52 6.67 2.39
N LEU A 54 -14.16 7.72 1.64
CA LEU A 54 -13.01 8.57 1.96
C LEU A 54 -13.18 9.27 3.31
N ARG A 55 -14.34 9.87 3.58
CA ARG A 55 -14.62 10.52 4.87
C ARG A 55 -14.55 9.51 6.02
N HIS A 56 -15.25 8.38 5.89
CA HIS A 56 -15.33 7.38 6.95
C HIS A 56 -13.95 6.87 7.38
N TRP A 57 -13.11 6.45 6.44
CA TRP A 57 -11.81 5.86 6.77
C TRP A 57 -10.76 6.88 7.18
N ARG A 58 -10.87 8.15 6.75
CA ARG A 58 -10.06 9.25 7.29
C ARG A 58 -10.34 9.47 8.77
N THR A 59 -11.62 9.61 9.14
CA THR A 59 -12.02 9.75 10.54
C THR A 59 -11.62 8.53 11.36
N ALA A 60 -11.75 7.32 10.82
CA ALA A 60 -11.29 6.10 11.51
C ALA A 60 -9.77 6.10 11.74
N ALA A 61 -8.96 6.57 10.78
CA ALA A 61 -7.51 6.69 10.91
C ALA A 61 -7.09 7.72 11.96
N GLU A 62 -7.76 8.89 11.98
CA GLU A 62 -7.55 9.93 12.98
C GLU A 62 -7.90 9.44 14.39
N ALA A 63 -8.89 8.57 14.52
CA ALA A 63 -9.27 7.92 15.76
C ALA A 63 -8.37 6.71 16.13
N GLY A 64 -7.36 6.37 15.32
CA GLY A 64 -6.46 5.23 15.57
C GLY A 64 -7.10 3.86 15.34
N ALA A 65 -8.23 3.78 14.64
CA ALA A 65 -9.02 2.56 14.47
C ALA A 65 -8.65 1.72 13.22
N LEU A 66 -7.39 1.78 12.76
CA LEU A 66 -6.94 1.00 11.61
C LEU A 66 -6.55 -0.43 12.02
N THR A 67 -6.79 -1.39 11.12
CA THR A 67 -6.53 -2.82 11.33
C THR A 67 -5.05 -3.17 11.21
N GLY A 68 -4.63 -4.28 11.82
CA GLY A 68 -3.25 -4.76 11.83
C GLY A 68 -2.75 -5.54 10.60
N GLU A 69 -3.60 -5.80 9.60
CA GLU A 69 -3.17 -6.37 8.31
C GLU A 69 -2.47 -5.32 7.46
N LEU A 70 -1.24 -5.60 7.04
CA LEU A 70 -0.40 -4.60 6.36
C LEU A 70 -0.90 -4.26 4.96
N HIS A 71 -1.34 -5.24 4.19
CA HIS A 71 -1.75 -5.00 2.81
C HIS A 71 -2.89 -3.96 2.71
N PRO A 72 -4.03 -4.13 3.41
CA PRO A 72 -5.09 -3.13 3.35
C PRO A 72 -4.70 -1.78 3.97
N LEU A 73 -3.82 -1.78 4.98
CA LEU A 73 -3.27 -0.56 5.57
C LEU A 73 -2.40 0.22 4.57
N LEU A 74 -1.51 -0.45 3.83
CA LEU A 74 -0.66 0.18 2.83
C LEU A 74 -1.50 0.71 1.65
N TYR A 75 -2.54 -0.02 1.24
CA TYR A 75 -3.52 0.49 0.27
C TYR A 75 -4.20 1.78 0.73
N PHE A 76 -4.60 1.83 1.99
CA PHE A 76 -5.19 3.03 2.59
C PHE A 76 -4.22 4.22 2.51
N LEU A 77 -2.97 4.03 2.91
CA LEU A 77 -1.95 5.09 2.85
C LEU A 77 -1.68 5.56 1.41
N GLU A 78 -1.57 4.64 0.44
CA GLU A 78 -1.45 5.01 -0.98
C GLU A 78 -2.66 5.82 -1.45
N GLY A 79 -3.87 5.42 -1.04
CA GLY A 79 -5.09 6.14 -1.37
C GLY A 79 -5.15 7.55 -0.79
N LEU A 80 -4.61 7.78 0.42
CA LEU A 80 -4.48 9.13 0.97
C LEU A 80 -3.55 10.01 0.15
N VAL A 81 -2.44 9.45 -0.37
CA VAL A 81 -1.54 10.20 -1.26
C VAL A 81 -2.23 10.50 -2.59
N ILE A 82 -2.90 9.51 -3.19
CA ILE A 82 -3.62 9.69 -4.46
C ILE A 82 -4.70 10.77 -4.34
N ASP A 83 -5.54 10.72 -3.30
CA ASP A 83 -6.58 11.75 -3.10
C ASP A 83 -5.96 13.13 -2.89
N ALA A 84 -4.88 13.23 -2.10
CA ALA A 84 -4.23 14.51 -1.86
C ALA A 84 -3.63 15.10 -3.14
N VAL A 85 -2.94 14.28 -3.94
CA VAL A 85 -2.38 14.68 -5.25
C VAL A 85 -3.48 15.16 -6.19
N ALA A 86 -4.58 14.41 -6.28
CA ALA A 86 -5.66 14.75 -7.18
C ALA A 86 -6.44 16.00 -6.76
N ARG A 87 -6.46 16.34 -5.45
CA ARG A 87 -6.97 17.61 -4.92
C ARG A 87 -5.97 18.76 -4.98
N GLU A 88 -4.75 18.53 -5.47
CA GLU A 88 -3.65 19.50 -5.42
C GLU A 88 -3.35 19.97 -3.98
N THR A 89 -3.46 19.05 -3.01
CA THR A 89 -3.21 19.30 -1.59
C THR A 89 -2.00 18.50 -1.08
N VAL A 90 -1.48 18.89 0.08
CA VAL A 90 -0.36 18.19 0.72
C VAL A 90 -0.85 16.87 1.30
N PRO A 91 -0.25 15.71 0.93
CA PRO A 91 -0.57 14.45 1.56
C PRO A 91 -0.29 14.47 3.07
N PRO A 92 -1.02 13.70 3.89
CA PRO A 92 -0.86 13.69 5.34
C PRO A 92 0.44 12.95 5.76
N TRP A 93 1.60 13.53 5.43
CA TRP A 93 2.90 12.88 5.59
C TRP A 93 3.25 12.54 7.03
N ALA A 94 2.76 13.30 8.02
CA ALA A 94 2.96 12.99 9.42
C ALA A 94 2.30 11.66 9.81
N LEU A 95 1.02 11.47 9.43
CA LEU A 95 0.29 10.21 9.61
C LEU A 95 0.98 9.07 8.87
N ILE A 96 1.28 9.27 7.57
CA ILE A 96 1.93 8.24 6.74
C ILE A 96 3.26 7.80 7.35
N ARG A 97 4.09 8.74 7.82
CA ARG A 97 5.40 8.42 8.43
C ARG A 97 5.26 7.76 9.79
N GLY A 98 4.28 8.15 10.60
CA GLY A 98 3.96 7.50 11.86
C GLY A 98 3.58 6.03 11.65
N VAL A 99 2.66 5.77 10.71
CA VAL A 99 2.25 4.40 10.36
C VAL A 99 3.41 3.62 9.74
N LEU A 100 4.16 4.18 8.79
CA LEU A 100 5.35 3.51 8.24
C LEU A 100 6.39 3.20 9.32
N GLY A 101 6.55 4.05 10.34
CA GLY A 101 7.39 3.76 11.49
C GLY A 101 7.00 2.46 12.21
N GLN A 102 5.71 2.26 12.43
CA GLN A 102 5.15 1.04 13.04
C GLN A 102 5.27 -0.17 12.09
N VAL A 103 5.02 0.01 10.79
CA VAL A 103 5.21 -1.05 9.80
C VAL A 103 6.66 -1.52 9.76
N MET A 104 7.60 -0.57 9.81
CA MET A 104 9.04 -0.86 9.74
C MET A 104 9.60 -1.46 11.02
N SER A 105 8.98 -1.27 12.19
CA SER A 105 9.40 -1.96 13.41
C SER A 105 9.11 -3.47 13.35
N ALA A 106 8.17 -3.90 12.51
CA ALA A 106 7.90 -5.31 12.22
C ALA A 106 8.79 -5.91 11.11
N SER A 107 9.67 -5.10 10.50
CA SER A 107 10.56 -5.57 9.43
C SER A 107 11.69 -6.45 9.96
N THR A 108 12.09 -7.45 9.17
CA THR A 108 13.29 -8.24 9.47
C THR A 108 14.56 -7.43 9.18
N PRO A 109 15.74 -7.86 9.69
CA PRO A 109 17.02 -7.26 9.29
C PRO A 109 17.24 -7.26 7.77
N GLN A 110 16.67 -8.25 7.06
CA GLN A 110 16.75 -8.37 5.61
C GLN A 110 15.73 -7.48 4.86
N GLY A 111 14.86 -6.77 5.58
CA GLY A 111 13.89 -5.83 5.01
C GLY A 111 12.52 -6.43 4.67
N ASP A 112 12.23 -7.68 5.05
CA ASP A 112 10.91 -8.27 4.79
C ASP A 112 9.87 -7.83 5.81
N LEU A 113 8.62 -7.79 5.36
CA LEU A 113 7.46 -7.49 6.20
C LEU A 113 6.53 -8.70 6.36
N PRO A 114 5.99 -8.94 7.56
CA PRO A 114 4.94 -9.94 7.77
C PRO A 114 3.61 -9.40 7.22
N GLU A 115 2.65 -10.27 6.93
CA GLU A 115 1.31 -9.85 6.48
C GLU A 115 0.50 -9.16 7.59
N GLN A 116 0.81 -9.48 8.85
CA GLN A 116 0.16 -8.93 10.05
C GLN A 116 1.18 -8.34 11.02
N LEU A 117 0.90 -7.14 11.53
CA LEU A 117 1.73 -6.47 12.54
C LEU A 117 1.85 -7.28 13.85
N SER A 118 0.78 -7.93 14.26
CA SER A 118 0.72 -8.74 15.49
C SER A 118 1.46 -10.07 15.39
N HIS A 119 1.88 -10.49 14.20
CA HIS A 119 2.50 -11.78 13.98
C HIS A 119 3.77 -11.66 13.13
N ALA A 120 4.87 -11.26 13.76
CA ALA A 120 6.17 -11.04 13.11
C ALA A 120 6.72 -12.28 12.38
N GLY A 121 6.32 -13.49 12.79
CA GLY A 121 6.67 -14.76 12.13
C GLY A 121 5.75 -15.14 10.96
N GLY A 122 4.76 -14.31 10.63
CA GLY A 122 3.73 -14.62 9.65
C GLY A 122 4.22 -14.63 8.21
N THR A 123 3.28 -14.96 7.32
CA THR A 123 3.46 -14.97 5.86
C THR A 123 4.07 -13.66 5.38
N ARG A 124 4.98 -13.75 4.41
CA ARG A 124 5.69 -12.61 3.82
C ARG A 124 5.39 -12.55 2.35
N ARG A 125 5.08 -11.36 1.84
CA ARG A 125 4.66 -11.16 0.45
C ARG A 125 5.39 -10.01 -0.21
N SER A 126 5.72 -10.17 -1.48
CA SER A 126 6.41 -9.16 -2.29
C SER A 126 5.59 -7.89 -2.49
N ASP A 127 4.27 -8.00 -2.63
CA ASP A 127 3.38 -6.84 -2.81
C ASP A 127 3.37 -5.92 -1.59
N ILE A 128 3.38 -6.47 -0.37
CA ILE A 128 3.50 -5.70 0.88
C ILE A 128 4.84 -4.97 0.94
N ALA A 129 5.96 -5.65 0.64
CA ALA A 129 7.27 -5.02 0.60
C ALA A 129 7.36 -3.92 -0.48
N ALA A 130 6.78 -4.17 -1.66
CA ALA A 130 6.74 -3.22 -2.77
C ALA A 130 5.90 -1.97 -2.47
N GLN A 131 4.71 -2.13 -1.87
CA GLN A 131 3.89 -1.00 -1.44
C GLN A 131 4.57 -0.17 -0.36
N ALA A 132 5.15 -0.83 0.65
CA ALA A 132 5.92 -0.15 1.69
C ALA A 132 7.12 0.61 1.10
N LEU A 133 7.81 0.04 0.10
CA LEU A 133 8.91 0.71 -0.59
C LEU A 133 8.44 1.99 -1.28
N ARG A 134 7.35 1.93 -2.05
CA ARG A 134 6.80 3.12 -2.71
C ARG A 134 6.44 4.22 -1.72
N LEU A 135 5.77 3.87 -0.63
CA LEU A 135 5.38 4.83 0.40
C LEU A 135 6.60 5.42 1.13
N CYS A 136 7.63 4.62 1.44
CA CYS A 136 8.88 5.12 2.00
C CYS A 136 9.55 6.13 1.06
N VAL A 137 9.62 5.85 -0.24
CA VAL A 137 10.16 6.78 -1.25
C VAL A 137 9.35 8.07 -1.28
N LEU A 138 8.02 7.98 -1.43
CA LEU A 138 7.14 9.15 -1.50
C LEU A 138 7.25 10.00 -0.22
N ALA A 139 7.17 9.39 0.95
CA ALA A 139 7.26 10.10 2.23
C ALA A 139 8.66 10.70 2.50
N SER A 140 9.72 10.11 1.95
CA SER A 140 11.09 10.66 2.08
C SER A 140 11.32 11.90 1.21
N THR A 141 10.56 12.08 0.13
CA THR A 141 10.71 13.19 -0.82
C THR A 141 9.64 14.27 -0.65
N GLY A 142 8.46 13.92 -0.14
CA GLY A 142 7.28 14.77 -0.06
C GLY A 142 7.33 15.91 0.97
N SER A 143 8.32 15.93 1.88
CA SER A 143 8.36 16.88 2.99
C SER A 143 9.76 17.39 3.35
N ALA A 144 10.69 17.43 2.38
CA ALA A 144 12.05 17.94 2.58
C ALA A 144 12.11 19.38 3.16
N ALA A 145 10.98 20.08 3.27
CA ALA A 145 10.88 21.44 3.82
C ALA A 145 10.43 21.54 5.30
N GLN A 146 9.95 20.48 5.98
CA GLN A 146 9.31 20.67 7.31
C GLN A 146 9.91 19.92 8.50
N ASP A 147 10.68 18.85 8.31
CA ASP A 147 11.26 18.10 9.44
C ASP A 147 12.78 18.17 9.35
N GLY A 148 13.43 18.89 10.27
CA GLY A 148 14.87 19.11 10.31
C GLY A 148 15.71 17.83 10.11
N GLY A 149 16.08 17.55 8.85
CA GLY A 149 17.07 16.57 8.39
C GLY A 149 16.80 15.07 8.64
N GLY A 150 16.44 14.68 9.86
CA GLY A 150 16.59 13.29 10.34
C GLY A 150 15.55 12.27 9.80
N SER A 151 14.30 12.69 9.61
CA SER A 151 13.20 11.77 9.21
C SER A 151 13.36 11.26 7.77
N GLY A 152 13.89 12.09 6.86
CA GLY A 152 14.13 11.72 5.47
C GLY A 152 15.21 10.63 5.31
N THR A 153 16.28 10.72 6.09
CA THR A 153 17.39 9.75 6.05
C THR A 153 16.94 8.36 6.51
N ALA A 154 16.19 8.27 7.62
CA ALA A 154 15.69 6.99 8.13
C ALA A 154 14.76 6.28 7.12
N LEU A 155 13.91 7.04 6.40
CA LEU A 155 13.04 6.48 5.36
C LEU A 155 13.81 6.02 4.12
N ARG A 156 14.88 6.71 3.75
CA ARG A 156 15.78 6.28 2.66
C ARG A 156 16.46 4.96 2.99
N GLU A 157 16.96 4.81 4.22
CA GLU A 157 17.54 3.54 4.68
C GLU A 157 16.51 2.40 4.70
N ARG A 158 15.29 2.68 5.16
CA ARG A 158 14.18 1.71 5.12
C ARG A 158 13.84 1.32 3.67
N ALA A 159 13.78 2.28 2.76
CA ALA A 159 13.57 2.04 1.34
C ALA A 159 14.69 1.16 0.75
N ALA A 160 15.96 1.43 1.07
CA ALA A 160 17.08 0.61 0.61
C ALA A 160 16.97 -0.85 1.10
N ARG A 161 16.57 -1.08 2.36
CA ARG A 161 16.34 -2.42 2.90
C ARG A 161 15.19 -3.15 2.19
N LEU A 162 14.07 -2.47 1.97
CA LEU A 162 12.92 -3.03 1.25
C LEU A 162 13.29 -3.37 -0.20
N CYS A 163 14.04 -2.51 -0.88
CA CYS A 163 14.58 -2.77 -2.21
C CYS A 163 15.48 -4.02 -2.21
N GLY A 164 16.41 -4.10 -1.25
CA GLY A 164 17.27 -5.27 -1.07
C GLY A 164 16.48 -6.57 -0.85
N ALA A 165 15.44 -6.53 -0.01
CA ALA A 165 14.55 -7.67 0.20
C ALA A 165 13.88 -8.11 -1.11
N LEU A 166 13.28 -7.16 -1.85
CA LEU A 166 12.65 -7.43 -3.15
C LEU A 166 13.61 -8.10 -4.12
N THR A 167 14.78 -7.49 -4.35
CA THR A 167 15.74 -7.97 -5.36
C THR A 167 16.42 -9.26 -4.98
N SER A 168 16.68 -9.49 -3.69
CA SER A 168 17.38 -10.72 -3.25
C SER A 168 16.43 -11.89 -3.03
N ARG A 169 15.18 -11.66 -2.63
CA ARG A 169 14.31 -12.73 -2.13
C ARG A 169 13.09 -13.04 -3.00
N TYR A 170 12.62 -12.10 -3.81
CA TYR A 170 11.36 -12.28 -4.57
C TYR A 170 11.56 -12.28 -6.08
N ILE A 171 12.72 -11.85 -6.57
CA ILE A 171 13.06 -11.84 -8.00
C ILE A 171 13.97 -13.03 -8.31
N GLY A 172 13.54 -13.90 -9.22
CA GLY A 172 14.29 -15.06 -9.65
C GLY A 172 15.34 -14.75 -10.72
N PRO A 173 16.20 -15.72 -11.08
CA PRO A 173 17.33 -15.55 -12.01
C PRO A 173 16.99 -15.06 -13.43
N GLY A 174 15.71 -15.03 -13.83
CA GLY A 174 15.25 -14.48 -15.12
C GLY A 174 14.45 -13.17 -15.00
N GLY A 175 14.47 -12.51 -13.83
CA GLY A 175 13.64 -11.33 -13.56
C GLY A 175 12.17 -11.64 -13.22
N ALA A 176 11.79 -12.91 -13.19
CA ALA A 176 10.48 -13.34 -12.75
C ALA A 176 10.24 -12.97 -11.28
N VAL A 177 9.08 -12.38 -10.97
CA VAL A 177 8.75 -11.95 -9.61
C VAL A 177 7.73 -12.90 -9.00
N HIS A 178 7.97 -13.27 -7.74
CA HIS A 178 7.19 -14.25 -7.00
C HIS A 178 6.43 -13.58 -5.85
N SER A 179 5.26 -14.14 -5.50
CA SER A 179 4.46 -13.61 -4.38
C SER A 179 5.13 -13.83 -3.03
N PHE A 180 5.80 -14.97 -2.85
CA PHE A 180 6.47 -15.36 -1.61
C PHE A 180 7.99 -15.40 -1.79
N PRO A 181 8.78 -15.36 -0.71
CA PRO A 181 10.23 -15.50 -0.80
C PRO A 181 10.63 -16.80 -1.52
N LEU A 182 11.68 -16.72 -2.33
CA LEU A 182 12.29 -17.85 -3.03
C LEU A 182 13.11 -18.75 -2.09
N HIS A 183 13.61 -18.18 -1.00
CA HIS A 183 14.45 -18.85 -0.03
C HIS A 183 14.36 -18.19 1.36
N GLY A 184 14.84 -18.91 2.36
CA GLY A 184 14.87 -18.48 3.76
C GLY A 184 13.49 -18.48 4.43
N PRO A 185 13.37 -17.82 5.59
CA PRO A 185 12.13 -17.79 6.36
C PRO A 185 10.95 -17.22 5.55
N GLY A 186 9.83 -17.94 5.52
CA GLY A 186 8.62 -17.57 4.80
C GLY A 186 8.53 -18.07 3.35
N ALA A 187 9.57 -18.74 2.84
CA ALA A 187 9.46 -19.46 1.56
C ALA A 187 8.53 -20.67 1.70
N PRO A 188 7.61 -20.91 0.75
CA PRO A 188 6.69 -22.04 0.83
C PRO A 188 7.42 -23.37 0.59
N ASN A 189 6.94 -24.46 1.22
CA ASN A 189 7.45 -25.82 1.02
C ASN A 189 7.03 -26.45 -0.33
N GLY A 190 6.40 -25.68 -1.21
CA GLY A 190 5.80 -26.14 -2.45
C GLY A 190 5.97 -25.14 -3.59
N PRO A 191 5.23 -25.31 -4.70
CA PRO A 191 5.35 -24.43 -5.85
C PRO A 191 5.16 -22.97 -5.49
N ASN A 192 6.11 -22.13 -5.90
CA ASN A 192 6.03 -20.67 -5.82
C ASN A 192 6.13 -20.11 -7.25
N PRO A 193 5.06 -20.19 -8.06
CA PRO A 193 5.12 -19.73 -9.43
C PRO A 193 5.30 -18.20 -9.51
N PRO A 194 5.85 -17.67 -10.62
CA PRO A 194 5.84 -16.24 -10.89
C PRO A 194 4.41 -15.68 -10.84
N ASN A 195 4.28 -14.44 -10.38
CA ASN A 195 3.00 -13.77 -10.20
C ASN A 195 3.00 -12.40 -10.87
N VAL A 196 2.06 -12.17 -11.80
CA VAL A 196 1.97 -10.93 -12.57
C VAL A 196 1.69 -9.71 -11.69
N TRP A 197 0.85 -9.85 -10.66
CA TRP A 197 0.59 -8.76 -9.72
C TRP A 197 1.85 -8.42 -8.95
N ALA A 198 2.53 -9.41 -8.40
CA ALA A 198 3.83 -9.21 -7.75
C ALA A 198 4.81 -8.48 -8.67
N ALA A 199 4.89 -8.87 -9.95
CA ALA A 199 5.74 -8.21 -10.93
C ALA A 199 5.38 -6.73 -11.14
N ILE A 200 4.09 -6.40 -11.29
CA ILE A 200 3.62 -5.02 -11.43
C ILE A 200 3.98 -4.20 -10.19
N PHE A 201 3.66 -4.70 -8.99
CA PHE A 201 3.95 -4.00 -7.74
C PHE A 201 5.45 -3.76 -7.56
N THR A 202 6.26 -4.79 -7.74
CA THR A 202 7.73 -4.73 -7.62
C THR A 202 8.33 -3.78 -8.66
N TYR A 203 7.92 -3.86 -9.93
CA TYR A 203 8.42 -2.96 -10.97
C TYR A 203 8.18 -1.48 -10.62
N GLN A 204 6.95 -1.14 -10.20
CA GLN A 204 6.62 0.23 -9.78
C GLN A 204 7.47 0.67 -8.59
N ALA A 205 7.65 -0.20 -7.60
CA ALA A 205 8.43 0.10 -6.41
C ALA A 205 9.91 0.33 -6.72
N LEU A 206 10.50 -0.50 -7.58
CA LEU A 206 11.88 -0.33 -8.05
C LEU A 206 12.04 0.94 -8.87
N ARG A 207 11.07 1.32 -9.70
CA ARG A 207 11.10 2.60 -10.41
C ARG A 207 11.06 3.79 -9.47
N TYR A 208 10.22 3.76 -8.43
CA TYR A 208 10.18 4.82 -7.42
C TYR A 208 11.53 4.93 -6.72
N HIS A 209 12.11 3.79 -6.34
CA HIS A 209 13.43 3.76 -5.72
C HIS A 209 14.54 4.29 -6.65
N ALA A 210 14.46 4.06 -7.96
CA ALA A 210 15.40 4.62 -8.92
C ALA A 210 15.39 6.17 -8.92
N TYR A 211 14.20 6.80 -8.84
CA TYR A 211 14.11 8.27 -8.65
C TYR A 211 14.80 8.70 -7.35
N LEU A 212 14.58 7.96 -6.26
CA LEU A 212 15.19 8.25 -4.96
C LEU A 212 16.72 8.22 -5.02
N LEU A 213 17.29 7.23 -5.72
CA LEU A 213 18.74 7.08 -5.93
C LEU A 213 19.32 8.18 -6.82
N GLY A 214 18.55 8.64 -7.83
CA GLY A 214 18.91 9.78 -8.67
C GLY A 214 18.82 11.13 -7.96
N GLY A 215 18.32 11.18 -6.71
CA GLY A 215 18.05 12.44 -6.01
C GLY A 215 16.82 13.17 -6.54
N GLU A 216 16.03 12.51 -7.39
CA GLU A 216 14.85 13.07 -8.04
C GLU A 216 13.58 12.80 -7.22
N ARG A 217 12.54 13.59 -7.47
CA ARG A 217 11.20 13.32 -6.94
C ARG A 217 10.46 12.39 -7.89
N VAL A 218 9.71 11.44 -7.33
CA VAL A 218 8.77 10.64 -8.12
C VAL A 218 7.74 11.60 -8.76
N PRO A 219 7.55 11.58 -10.09
CA PRO A 219 6.53 12.39 -10.73
C PRO A 219 5.15 12.07 -10.17
N MET A 220 4.36 13.08 -9.80
CA MET A 220 3.03 12.86 -9.24
C MET A 220 2.07 12.20 -10.24
N SER A 221 2.28 12.39 -11.55
CA SER A 221 1.59 11.64 -12.60
C SER A 221 1.81 10.13 -12.47
N MET A 222 2.97 9.68 -11.99
CA MET A 222 3.24 8.26 -11.76
C MET A 222 2.44 7.70 -10.58
N VAL A 223 2.11 8.53 -9.59
CA VAL A 223 1.32 8.16 -8.40
C VAL A 223 -0.13 7.86 -8.77
N SER A 224 -0.70 8.57 -9.74
CA SER A 224 -2.09 8.41 -10.18
C SER A 224 -2.29 7.38 -11.30
N THR A 225 -1.26 7.04 -12.08
CA THR A 225 -1.38 6.21 -13.30
C THR A 225 -1.42 4.69 -13.03
N LEU A 226 -1.33 4.26 -11.77
CA LEU A 226 -1.04 2.86 -11.41
C LEU A 226 -1.97 2.27 -10.36
N ALA A 227 -3.14 2.87 -10.21
CA ALA A 227 -4.19 2.43 -9.31
C ALA A 227 -5.33 1.75 -10.07
#